data_AF-A0A7Z9K0Y0-F1
#
_entry.id   AF-A0A7Z9K0Y0-F1
#
_cell.length_a   1.000
_cell.length_b   1.000
_cell.length_c   1.000
_cell.angle_alpha   90.00
_cell.angle_beta   90.00
_cell.angle_gamma   90.00
#
_symmetry.space_group_name_H-M   'P 1'
#
loop_
_entity.id
_entity.type
_entity.pdbx_description
1 polymer ?
#
loop_
_entity_poly.entity_id
_entity_poly.type
_entity_poly.pdbx_seq_one_letter_code
_entity_poly.pdbx_strand_id
1 'polypeptide(L)' 'MDGGGISTKVDFGIHETAMQTYLHEGEQKAYALGNRGPIRFNPDGTLDAKILKGFTFLKESWIQKSLPT' A
#
# COMPACT_ATOMS: atom_id res chain seq x y z
N MET A 1 -20.22 -31.87 4.56
CA MET A 1 -19.31 -30.97 5.31
C MET A 1 -19.38 -29.64 4.58
N ASP A 2 -20.33 -28.79 4.96
CA ASP A 2 -20.58 -27.51 4.29
C ASP A 2 -19.65 -26.45 4.86
N GLY A 3 -18.52 -26.26 4.20
CA GLY A 3 -17.55 -25.20 4.49
C GLY A 3 -18.12 -23.84 4.09
N GLY A 4 -19.08 -23.33 4.86
CA GLY A 4 -19.52 -21.95 4.79
C GLY A 4 -18.39 -21.02 5.21
N GLY A 5 -17.60 -20.56 4.24
CA GLY A 5 -16.57 -19.55 4.44
C GLY A 5 -17.20 -18.28 4.99
N ILE A 6 -16.98 -18.02 6.28
CA ILE A 6 -17.17 -16.70 6.89
C ILE A 6 -16.28 -15.72 6.13
N SER A 7 -16.86 -15.01 5.17
CA SER A 7 -16.25 -13.80 4.62
C SER A 7 -16.20 -12.79 5.76
N THR A 8 -15.06 -12.72 6.45
CA THR A 8 -14.79 -11.74 7.50
C THR A 8 -14.53 -10.39 6.84
N LYS A 9 -15.54 -9.85 6.14
CA LYS A 9 -15.49 -8.46 5.71
C LYS A 9 -15.53 -7.62 6.99
N VAL A 10 -14.42 -6.95 7.27
CA VAL A 10 -14.32 -6.02 8.40
C VAL A 10 -15.31 -4.89 8.16
N ASP A 11 -16.21 -4.66 9.11
CA ASP A 11 -17.15 -3.53 9.12
C ASP A 11 -16.50 -2.36 9.86
N PHE A 12 -16.31 -1.25 9.16
CA PHE A 12 -15.72 -0.04 9.74
C PHE A 12 -16.77 0.98 10.22
N GLY A 13 -18.05 0.62 10.20
CA GLY A 13 -19.16 1.45 10.71
C GLY A 13 -19.22 2.82 10.04
N ILE A 14 -19.26 3.89 10.84
CA ILE A 14 -19.30 5.27 10.31
C ILE A 14 -18.07 5.64 9.47
N HIS A 15 -16.98 4.88 9.58
CA HIS A 15 -15.74 5.11 8.84
C HIS A 15 -15.64 4.28 7.57
N GLU A 16 -16.65 3.47 7.24
CA GLU A 16 -16.65 2.58 6.07
C GLU A 16 -16.31 3.33 4.78
N THR A 17 -16.97 4.46 4.52
CA THR A 17 -16.68 5.26 3.31
C THR A 17 -15.24 5.75 3.27
N ALA A 18 -14.71 6.25 4.39
CA ALA A 18 -13.32 6.73 4.47
C ALA A 18 -12.32 5.58 4.27
N MET A 19 -12.61 4.40 4.81
CA MET A 19 -11.77 3.21 4.65
C MET A 19 -11.80 2.67 3.23
N GLN A 20 -12.96 2.65 2.56
CA GLN A 20 -13.04 2.27 1.15
C GLN A 20 -12.22 3.22 0.27
N THR A 21 -12.28 4.52 0.52
CA THR A 21 -11.44 5.50 -0.18
C THR A 21 -9.95 5.29 0.10
N TYR A 22 -9.56 5.09 1.36
CA TYR A 22 -8.18 4.79 1.75
C TYR A 22 -7.64 3.56 1.02
N LEU A 23 -8.41 2.47 1.00
CA LEU A 23 -8.02 1.22 0.36
C LEU A 23 -7.87 1.39 -1.16
N HIS A 24 -8.84 2.05 -1.80
CA HIS A 24 -8.80 2.29 -3.24
C HIS A 24 -7.62 3.18 -3.66
N GLU A 25 -7.40 4.30 -2.96
CA GLU A 25 -6.26 5.19 -3.23
C GLU A 25 -4.92 4.49 -2.96
N GLY A 26 -4.84 3.71 -1.88
CA GLY A 26 -3.65 2.94 -1.53
C GLY A 26 -3.32 1.87 -2.57
N GLU A 27 -4.35 1.18 -3.06
CA GLU A 27 -4.23 0.17 -4.12
C GLU A 27 -3.66 0.80 -5.40
N GLN A 28 -4.25 1.88 -5.89
CA GLN A 28 -3.77 2.57 -7.10
C GLN A 28 -2.31 3.00 -6.97
N LYS A 29 -1.93 3.58 -5.82
CA LYS A 29 -0.54 3.97 -5.55
C LYS A 29 0.38 2.77 -5.55
N ALA A 30 -0.01 1.67 -4.90
CA ALA A 30 0.78 0.44 -4.87
C ALA A 30 0.94 -0.22 -6.25
N TYR A 31 -0.03 -0.06 -7.16
CA TYR A 31 0.12 -0.49 -8.57
C TYR A 31 1.07 0.40 -9.35
N ALA A 32 1.14 1.70 -9.05
CA ALA A 32 2.05 2.63 -9.68
C ALA A 32 3.52 2.46 -9.22
N LEU A 33 3.77 1.76 -8.11
CA LEU A 33 5.13 1.49 -7.66
C LEU A 33 5.82 0.48 -8.56
N GLY A 34 6.96 0.88 -9.12
CA GLY A 34 7.87 -0.01 -9.85
C GLY A 34 8.63 -1.00 -8.96
N ASN A 35 8.19 -1.24 -7.73
CA ASN A 35 8.80 -2.18 -6.78
C ASN A 35 8.22 -3.61 -6.89
N ARG A 36 7.46 -3.90 -7.95
CA ARG A 36 6.92 -5.23 -8.24
C ARG A 36 7.90 -6.01 -9.12
N GLY A 37 8.57 -7.01 -8.55
CA GLY A 37 9.55 -7.86 -9.22
C GLY A 37 10.46 -8.57 -8.21
N PRO A 38 11.39 -9.43 -8.67
CA PRO A 38 12.37 -10.06 -7.78
C PRO A 38 13.17 -9.00 -7.02
N ILE A 39 13.49 -9.27 -5.76
CA ILE A 39 14.39 -8.43 -4.99
C ILE A 39 15.78 -8.53 -5.64
N ARG A 40 16.33 -7.40 -6.09
CA ARG A 40 17.64 -7.32 -6.74
C ARG A 40 18.63 -6.61 -5.85
N PHE A 41 19.79 -7.21 -5.69
CA PHE A 41 20.93 -6.62 -5.00
C PHE A 41 22.01 -6.26 -6.03
N ASN A 42 22.68 -5.15 -5.78
CA ASN A 42 23.89 -4.77 -6.49
C ASN A 42 25.07 -5.68 -6.07
N PRO A 43 26.17 -5.69 -6.84
CA PRO A 43 27.35 -6.50 -6.51
C PRO A 43 27.98 -6.19 -5.14
N ASP A 44 27.75 -5.01 -4.58
CA ASP A 44 28.19 -4.59 -3.26
C ASP A 44 27.23 -5.01 -2.12
N GLY A 45 26.15 -5.74 -2.44
CA GLY A 45 25.13 -6.18 -1.48
C GLY A 45 24.05 -5.15 -1.17
N THR A 46 24.07 -3.96 -1.79
CA THR A 46 23.04 -2.94 -1.60
C THR A 46 21.77 -3.24 -2.40
N LEU A 47 20.61 -2.80 -1.92
CA LEU A 47 19.33 -2.97 -2.63
C LEU A 47 19.27 -2.04 -3.86
N ASP A 48 18.75 -2.55 -4.98
CA ASP A 48 18.58 -1.75 -6.20
C ASP A 48 17.82 -0.44 -5.91
N ALA A 49 18.38 0.69 -6.35
CA ALA A 49 17.87 2.03 -6.06
C ALA A 49 16.43 2.25 -6.58
N LYS A 50 16.00 1.52 -7.62
CA LYS A 50 14.61 1.57 -8.13
C LYS A 50 13.63 0.94 -7.14
N ILE A 51 14.05 -0.07 -6.39
CA ILE A 51 13.25 -0.71 -5.34
C ILE A 51 13.14 0.22 -4.13
N LEU A 52 14.26 0.83 -3.71
CA LEU A 52 14.28 1.81 -2.61
C LEU A 52 13.37 3.02 -2.91
N LYS A 53 13.47 3.57 -4.13
CA LYS A 53 12.65 4.72 -4.55
C LYS A 53 11.16 4.41 -4.53
N GLY A 54 10.75 3.18 -4.84
CA GLY A 54 9.35 2.74 -4.75
C GLY A 54 8.82 2.68 -3.31
N PHE A 55 9.66 2.33 -2.33
CA PHE A 55 9.25 2.28 -0.93
C PHE A 55 9.12 3.67 -0.28
N THR A 56 10.00 4.61 -0.64
CA THR A 56 9.98 5.96 -0.06
C THR A 56 8.75 6.77 -0.48
N PHE A 57 8.24 6.59 -1.71
CA PHE A 57 7.06 7.30 -2.22
C PHE A 57 5.78 7.03 -1.39
N LEU A 58 5.67 5.84 -0.78
CA LEU A 58 4.55 5.53 0.11
C LEU A 58 4.63 6.24 1.46
N LYS A 59 5.77 6.81 1.89
CA LYS A 59 5.86 7.48 3.19
C LYS A 59 5.52 8.98 3.14
N GLU A 60 5.85 9.67 2.06
CA GLU A 60 5.71 11.14 1.99
C GLU A 60 4.28 11.58 1.60
N SER A 61 3.53 10.75 0.86
CA SER A 61 2.15 11.08 0.43
C SER A 61 1.14 11.14 1.60
N TRP A 62 1.40 10.46 2.72
CA TRP A 62 0.53 10.50 3.91
C TRP A 62 0.73 11.73 4.79
N ILE A 63 1.91 12.35 4.76
CA ILE A 63 2.23 13.48 5.64
C ILE A 63 1.65 14.78 5.08
N GLN A 64 1.61 14.96 3.76
CA GLN A 64 1.08 16.20 3.15
C GLN A 64 -0.45 16.30 3.09
N LYS A 65 -1.20 15.18 3.00
CA LYS A 65 -2.69 15.21 2.93
C LYS A 65 -3.35 15.38 4.31
N SER A 66 -2.57 15.26 5.39
CA SER A 66 -3.06 15.22 6.78
C SER A 66 -2.84 16.51 7.57
N LEU A 67 -2.26 17.54 6.95
CA LEU A 67 -2.08 18.85 7.56
C LEU A 67 -3.32 19.71 7.27
N PRO A 68 -4.04 20.19 8.31
CA PRO A 68 -5.03 21.23 8.10
C PRO A 68 -4.33 22.52 7.63
N THR A 69 -5.01 23.28 6.77
CA THR A 69 -4.60 24.66 6.43
C THR A 69 -4.98 25.59 7.58
#